data_AF-A0A7R9QQA9-F1
#
_entry.id   AF-A0A7R9QQA9-F1
#
_cell.length_a   1.000
_cell.length_b   1.000
_cell.length_c   1.000
_cell.angle_alpha   90.00
_cell.angle_beta   90.00
_cell.angle_gamma   90.00
#
_symmetry.space_group_name_H-M   'P 1'
#
loop_
_entity.id
_entity.type
_entity.pdbx_description
1 polymer ?
#
loop_
_entity_poly.entity_id
_entity_poly.type
_entity_poly.pdbx_seq_one_letter_code
_entity_poly.pdbx_strand_id
1 'polypeptide(L)'
;MGIDINHKNDRKVRRTAPKSKDPYLLLLVRLYRFLARRTGQKFNKIVLKRLFMSKTNRPPISLNRLKIQMSKKERQGKIAVVIGTVTDDVRMYSVPKLTICALRITRSARARILKAGGEVLTFDELAVRSPRGENTVLLQGTLQPEL
;
A
#
# COMPACT_ATOMS: atom_id res chain seq x y z
N MET A 1 37.28 31.81 9.58
CA MET A 1 37.53 31.13 8.30
C MET A 1 36.18 30.72 7.72
N GLY A 2 35.83 31.20 6.52
CA GLY A 2 34.66 30.70 5.80
C GLY A 2 35.02 29.37 5.14
N ILE A 3 34.14 28.37 5.27
CA ILE A 3 34.29 27.10 4.56
C ILE A 3 33.58 27.25 3.23
N ASP A 4 34.29 27.05 2.12
CA ASP A 4 33.71 27.02 0.78
C ASP A 4 32.98 25.69 0.57
N ILE A 5 31.69 25.68 0.91
CA ILE A 5 30.79 24.53 0.78
C ILE A 5 29.64 24.85 -0.16
N ASN A 6 29.33 23.87 -1.01
CA ASN A 6 28.23 23.97 -1.96
C ASN A 6 26.89 23.57 -1.32
N HIS A 7 26.03 24.55 -1.06
CA HIS A 7 24.74 24.38 -0.39
C HIS A 7 23.56 24.02 -1.33
N LYS A 8 23.82 23.84 -2.64
CA LYS A 8 22.76 23.71 -3.67
C LYS A 8 21.83 22.51 -3.43
N ASN A 9 22.35 21.43 -2.86
CA ASN A 9 21.64 20.14 -2.73
C ASN A 9 21.26 19.77 -1.28
N ASP A 10 21.45 20.67 -0.32
CA ASP A 10 21.17 20.40 1.09
C ASP A 10 19.68 20.11 1.33
N ARG A 11 18.82 20.85 0.63
CA ARG A 11 17.37 20.63 0.69
C ARG A 11 16.93 19.48 -0.21
N LYS A 12 16.78 18.30 0.37
CA LYS A 12 16.21 17.13 -0.34
C LYS A 12 14.69 17.25 -0.49
N VAL A 13 14.19 17.21 -1.71
CA VAL A 13 12.75 17.23 -2.01
C VAL A 13 12.13 15.87 -1.69
N ARG A 14 11.47 15.77 -0.53
CA ARG A 14 10.74 14.58 -0.10
C ARG A 14 9.58 14.95 0.81
N ARG A 15 8.52 14.14 0.80
CA ARG A 15 7.42 14.30 1.75
C ARG A 15 7.76 13.68 3.09
N THR A 16 7.62 14.46 4.16
CA THR A 16 7.79 14.04 5.57
C THR A 16 6.45 13.76 6.26
N ALA A 17 5.34 14.24 5.68
CA ALA A 17 3.97 14.08 6.12
C ALA A 17 3.03 14.02 4.90
N PRO A 18 1.81 13.47 5.03
CA PRO A 18 0.81 13.58 3.98
C PRO A 18 0.34 15.03 3.83
N LYS A 19 0.03 15.47 2.61
CA LYS A 19 -0.59 16.79 2.35
C LYS A 19 -2.09 16.80 2.70
N SER A 20 -2.72 15.62 2.76
CA SER A 20 -4.14 15.48 3.09
C SER A 20 -4.42 15.78 4.56
N LYS A 21 -5.58 16.38 4.83
CA LYS A 21 -6.11 16.65 6.18
C LYS A 21 -7.10 15.58 6.67
N ASP A 22 -7.27 14.50 5.93
CA ASP A 22 -8.16 13.38 6.30
C ASP A 22 -7.74 12.76 7.65
N PRO A 23 -8.60 12.78 8.69
CA PRO A 23 -8.25 12.29 10.02
C PRO A 23 -7.91 10.79 10.03
N TYR A 24 -8.56 9.97 9.20
CA TYR A 24 -8.30 8.52 9.15
C TYR A 24 -6.90 8.23 8.61
N LEU A 25 -6.50 8.93 7.55
CA LEU A 25 -5.15 8.83 7.02
C LEU A 25 -4.09 9.30 8.05
N LEU A 26 -4.38 10.37 8.80
CA LEU A 26 -3.47 10.88 9.83
C LEU A 26 -3.29 9.89 10.99
N LEU A 27 -4.35 9.19 11.40
CA LEU A 27 -4.28 8.12 12.40
C LEU A 27 -3.40 6.95 11.90
N LEU A 28 -3.62 6.49 10.67
CA LEU A 28 -2.77 5.45 10.07
C LEU A 28 -1.31 5.89 9.98
N VAL A 29 -1.05 7.15 9.61
CA VAL A 29 0.31 7.71 9.59
C VAL A 29 0.92 7.71 10.99
N ARG A 30 0.18 8.09 12.03
CA ARG A 30 0.66 8.07 13.42
C ARG A 30 1.05 6.65 13.85
N LEU A 31 0.19 5.67 13.53
CA LEU A 31 0.42 4.26 13.80
C LEU A 31 1.66 3.72 13.07
N TYR A 32 1.75 3.91 11.75
CA TYR A 32 2.90 3.42 10.97
C TYR A 32 4.19 4.19 11.26
N ARG A 33 4.11 5.44 11.74
CA ARG A 33 5.28 6.18 12.24
C ARG A 33 5.82 5.57 13.54
N PHE A 34 4.94 5.15 14.44
CA PHE A 34 5.32 4.39 15.63
C PHE A 34 5.96 3.06 15.26
N LEU A 35 5.30 2.26 14.41
CA LEU A 35 5.80 0.95 13.97
C LEU A 35 7.14 1.06 13.24
N ALA A 36 7.28 2.00 12.30
CA ALA A 36 8.52 2.18 11.53
C ALA A 36 9.71 2.56 12.42
N ARG A 37 9.47 3.27 13.54
CA ARG A 37 10.50 3.65 14.50
C ARG A 37 10.84 2.49 15.45
N ARG A 38 9.86 1.74 15.95
CA ARG A 38 10.04 0.73 17.01
C ARG A 38 10.37 -0.67 16.52
N THR A 39 9.91 -1.07 15.33
CA THR A 39 10.12 -2.44 14.82
C THR A 39 11.42 -2.63 14.04
N GLY A 40 12.01 -1.54 13.52
CA GLY A 40 13.20 -1.60 12.67
C GLY A 40 12.98 -2.18 11.25
N GLN A 41 11.78 -2.69 10.94
CA GLN A 41 11.50 -3.36 9.66
C GLN A 41 11.38 -2.39 8.48
N LYS A 42 11.92 -2.80 7.33
CA LYS A 42 11.85 -2.01 6.08
C LYS A 42 10.42 -1.86 5.57
N PHE A 43 9.58 -2.89 5.76
CA PHE A 43 8.17 -2.88 5.35
C PHE A 43 7.43 -1.64 5.89
N ASN A 44 7.47 -1.42 7.21
CA ASN A 44 6.78 -0.30 7.85
C ASN A 44 7.28 1.07 7.38
N LYS A 45 8.59 1.20 7.12
CA LYS A 45 9.18 2.42 6.53
C LYS A 45 8.64 2.69 5.12
N ILE A 46 8.47 1.64 4.31
CA ILE A 46 7.92 1.76 2.94
C ILE A 46 6.43 2.09 2.98
N VAL A 47 5.64 1.42 3.84
CA VAL A 47 4.21 1.73 4.00
C VAL A 47 4.02 3.19 4.42
N LEU A 48 4.76 3.66 5.43
CA LEU A 48 4.72 5.05 5.87
C LEU A 48 5.06 6.03 4.73
N LYS A 49 6.13 5.76 3.97
CA LYS A 49 6.52 6.58 2.82
C LYS A 49 5.41 6.63 1.76
N ARG A 50 4.73 5.49 1.51
CA ARG A 50 3.62 5.40 0.55
C ARG A 50 2.36 6.10 1.05
N LEU A 51 2.07 6.12 2.34
CA LEU A 51 0.96 6.89 2.91
C LEU A 51 1.13 8.41 2.66
N PHE A 52 2.36 8.91 2.54
CA PHE A 52 2.65 10.31 2.22
C PHE A 52 2.45 10.67 0.73
N MET A 53 2.39 9.67 -0.16
CA MET A 53 2.33 9.91 -1.60
C MET A 53 1.04 10.63 -2.02
N SER A 54 1.11 11.38 -3.12
CA SER A 54 -0.07 11.97 -3.76
C SER A 54 -1.01 10.87 -4.29
N LYS A 55 -2.22 11.26 -4.68
CA LYS A 55 -3.18 10.34 -5.31
C LYS A 55 -2.63 9.80 -6.63
N THR A 56 -2.02 10.65 -7.46
CA THR A 56 -1.36 10.26 -8.72
C THR A 56 -0.29 9.20 -8.50
N ASN A 57 0.55 9.35 -7.47
CA ASN A 57 1.61 8.39 -7.13
C ASN A 57 1.11 7.15 -6.36
N ARG A 58 -0.20 7.06 -6.11
CA ARG A 58 -0.90 5.88 -5.58
C ARG A 58 -1.97 5.43 -6.58
N PRO A 59 -1.55 4.99 -7.78
CA PRO A 59 -2.48 4.56 -8.82
C PRO A 59 -3.31 3.36 -8.33
N PRO A 60 -4.58 3.25 -8.77
CA PRO A 60 -5.42 2.11 -8.45
C PRO A 60 -4.84 0.81 -9.04
N ILE A 61 -5.16 -0.32 -8.43
CA ILE A 61 -4.80 -1.65 -8.93
C ILE A 61 -6.05 -2.47 -9.18
N SER A 62 -6.11 -3.14 -10.34
CA SER A 62 -7.23 -4.00 -10.69
C SER A 62 -7.11 -5.40 -10.06
N LEU A 63 -8.25 -6.05 -9.82
CA LEU A 63 -8.29 -7.44 -9.34
C LEU A 63 -7.52 -8.40 -10.27
N ASN A 64 -7.60 -8.20 -11.58
CA ASN A 64 -6.86 -9.03 -12.53
C ASN A 64 -5.34 -8.92 -12.33
N ARG A 65 -4.85 -7.70 -12.11
CA ARG A 65 -3.42 -7.49 -11.84
C ARG A 65 -3.00 -8.09 -10.50
N LEU A 66 -3.86 -8.02 -9.48
CA LEU A 66 -3.63 -8.68 -8.19
C LEU A 66 -3.53 -10.20 -8.35
N LYS A 67 -4.45 -10.83 -9.10
CA LYS A 67 -4.39 -12.27 -9.39
C LYS A 67 -3.06 -12.66 -10.02
N ILE A 68 -2.64 -11.96 -11.08
CA ILE A 68 -1.39 -12.26 -11.79
C ILE A 68 -0.18 -12.11 -10.87
N GLN A 69 -0.17 -11.09 -10.00
CA GLN A 69 0.94 -10.89 -9.07
C GLN A 69 0.97 -11.91 -7.92
N MET A 70 -0.19 -12.45 -7.54
CA MET A 70 -0.35 -13.42 -6.46
C MET A 70 -0.31 -14.87 -6.90
N SER A 71 -0.46 -15.16 -8.20
CA SER A 71 -0.39 -16.53 -8.73
C SER A 71 1.02 -17.13 -8.71
N LYS A 72 2.06 -16.33 -8.40
CA LYS A 72 3.43 -16.83 -8.24
C LYS A 72 3.53 -17.79 -7.05
N LYS A 73 4.21 -18.93 -7.21
CA LYS A 73 4.34 -19.98 -6.18
C LYS A 73 4.80 -19.44 -4.83
N GLU A 74 5.80 -18.55 -4.82
CA GLU A 74 6.36 -17.92 -3.61
C GLU A 74 5.40 -17.01 -2.83
N ARG A 75 4.26 -16.66 -3.43
CA ARG A 75 3.31 -15.66 -2.90
C ARG A 75 1.97 -16.27 -2.51
N GLN A 76 1.84 -17.59 -2.62
CA GLN A 76 0.65 -18.32 -2.21
C GLN A 76 0.40 -18.14 -0.71
N GLY A 77 -0.85 -17.88 -0.34
CA GLY A 77 -1.26 -17.68 1.05
C GLY A 77 -0.81 -16.37 1.70
N LYS A 78 -0.08 -15.49 0.99
CA LYS A 78 0.37 -14.20 1.53
C LYS A 78 -0.70 -13.12 1.39
N ILE A 79 -0.64 -12.13 2.28
CA ILE A 79 -1.55 -10.98 2.27
C ILE A 79 -1.10 -9.98 1.21
N ALA A 80 -2.01 -9.61 0.32
CA ALA A 80 -1.80 -8.57 -0.69
C ALA A 80 -1.94 -7.18 -0.09
N VAL A 81 -0.86 -6.42 0.00
CA VAL A 81 -0.88 -5.08 0.61
C VAL A 81 -0.76 -4.01 -0.47
N VAL A 82 -1.79 -3.16 -0.57
CA VAL A 82 -1.88 -2.09 -1.57
C VAL A 82 -2.15 -0.76 -0.86
N ILE A 83 -1.18 0.16 -0.89
CA ILE A 83 -1.41 1.53 -0.42
C ILE A 83 -2.07 2.32 -1.54
N GLY A 84 -3.38 2.13 -1.73
CA GLY A 84 -4.13 2.72 -2.83
C GLY A 84 -5.56 2.18 -2.90
N THR A 85 -6.18 2.35 -4.07
CA THR A 85 -7.52 1.84 -4.34
C THR A 85 -7.44 0.53 -5.09
N VAL A 86 -8.21 -0.48 -4.67
CA VAL A 86 -8.42 -1.72 -5.43
C VAL A 86 -9.72 -1.61 -6.22
N THR A 87 -9.63 -1.79 -7.53
CA THR A 87 -10.75 -1.71 -8.46
C THR A 87 -11.12 -3.07 -9.02
N ASP A 88 -12.38 -3.23 -9.37
CA ASP A 88 -12.88 -4.44 -10.03
C ASP A 88 -12.38 -4.50 -11.48
N ASP A 89 -12.34 -5.71 -12.04
CA ASP A 89 -12.10 -5.95 -13.46
C ASP A 89 -13.18 -6.90 -13.97
N VAL A 90 -14.12 -6.36 -14.74
CA VAL A 90 -15.32 -7.09 -15.23
C VAL A 90 -14.93 -8.23 -16.17
N ARG A 91 -13.77 -8.13 -16.84
CA ARG A 91 -13.26 -9.16 -17.77
C ARG A 91 -12.83 -10.44 -17.06
N MET A 92 -12.56 -10.36 -15.76
CA MET A 92 -12.27 -11.53 -14.95
C MET A 92 -13.60 -12.24 -14.65
N TYR A 93 -13.70 -13.54 -14.92
CA TYR A 93 -14.89 -14.32 -14.55
C TYR A 93 -14.84 -14.80 -13.10
N SER A 94 -13.75 -15.48 -12.71
CA SER A 94 -13.54 -15.98 -11.35
C SER A 94 -12.41 -15.24 -10.63
N VAL A 95 -12.69 -14.84 -9.38
CA VAL A 95 -11.70 -14.27 -8.46
C VAL A 95 -11.19 -15.39 -7.55
N PRO A 96 -9.88 -15.61 -7.43
CA PRO A 96 -9.35 -16.60 -6.49
C PRO A 96 -9.51 -16.12 -5.03
N LYS A 97 -9.46 -17.05 -4.07
CA LYS A 97 -9.44 -16.72 -2.64
C LYS A 97 -8.17 -15.92 -2.32
N LEU A 98 -8.33 -14.65 -1.95
CA LEU A 98 -7.25 -13.72 -1.65
C LEU A 98 -7.53 -12.96 -0.35
N THR A 99 -6.49 -12.75 0.45
CA THR A 99 -6.51 -11.82 1.58
C THR A 99 -5.88 -10.50 1.14
N ILE A 100 -6.65 -9.42 1.10
CA ILE A 100 -6.23 -8.13 0.54
C ILE A 100 -6.35 -7.03 1.60
N CYS A 101 -5.25 -6.30 1.84
CA CYS A 101 -5.22 -5.07 2.62
C CYS A 101 -5.11 -3.85 1.70
N ALA A 102 -6.02 -2.90 1.81
CA ALA A 102 -6.01 -1.68 1.00
C ALA A 102 -6.57 -0.45 1.72
N LEU A 103 -6.29 0.76 1.19
CA LEU A 103 -6.88 1.99 1.73
C LEU A 103 -8.36 2.14 1.32
N ARG A 104 -8.68 1.72 0.10
CA ARG A 104 -10.05 1.71 -0.42
C ARG A 104 -10.24 0.54 -1.36
N ILE A 105 -11.39 -0.10 -1.28
CA ILE A 105 -11.82 -1.12 -2.25
C ILE A 105 -13.16 -0.68 -2.83
N THR A 106 -13.32 -0.79 -4.14
CA THR A 106 -14.61 -0.49 -4.78
C THR A 106 -15.68 -1.49 -4.31
N ARG A 107 -16.94 -1.06 -4.25
CA ARG A 107 -18.06 -1.91 -3.79
C ARG A 107 -18.14 -3.23 -4.56
N SER A 108 -18.02 -3.16 -5.89
CA SER A 108 -18.03 -4.33 -6.77
C SER A 108 -16.86 -5.28 -6.47
N ALA A 109 -15.64 -4.75 -6.34
CA ALA A 109 -14.46 -5.57 -6.03
C ALA A 109 -14.61 -6.24 -4.67
N ARG A 110 -15.08 -5.51 -3.64
CA ARG A 110 -15.30 -6.05 -2.30
C ARG A 110 -16.29 -7.21 -2.32
N ALA A 111 -17.42 -7.06 -3.00
CA ALA A 111 -18.42 -8.11 -3.12
C ALA A 111 -17.87 -9.38 -3.78
N ARG A 112 -17.07 -9.23 -4.84
CA ARG A 112 -16.48 -10.37 -5.55
C ARG A 112 -15.40 -11.09 -4.74
N ILE A 113 -14.57 -10.36 -4.00
CA ILE A 113 -13.56 -10.95 -3.11
C ILE A 113 -14.26 -11.78 -2.01
N LEU A 114 -15.27 -11.21 -1.36
CA LEU A 114 -16.02 -11.90 -0.30
C LEU A 114 -16.78 -13.12 -0.85
N LYS A 115 -17.39 -13.01 -2.05
CA LYS A 115 -18.05 -14.14 -2.71
C LYS A 115 -17.09 -15.29 -3.03
N ALA A 116 -15.83 -14.99 -3.32
CA ALA A 116 -14.78 -15.99 -3.51
C ALA A 116 -14.23 -16.59 -2.20
N GLY A 117 -14.78 -16.21 -1.05
CA GLY A 117 -14.30 -16.61 0.27
C GLY A 117 -12.97 -15.94 0.67
N GLY A 118 -12.60 -14.84 0.01
CA GLY A 118 -11.46 -14.02 0.36
C GLY A 118 -11.75 -13.07 1.53
N GLU A 119 -10.72 -12.38 2.00
CA GLU A 119 -10.77 -11.50 3.16
C GLU A 119 -10.27 -10.10 2.77
N VAL A 120 -10.95 -9.07 3.26
CA VAL A 120 -10.60 -7.67 3.05
C VAL A 120 -10.21 -7.06 4.37
N LEU A 121 -8.97 -6.59 4.46
CA LEU A 121 -8.36 -6.02 5.65
C LEU A 121 -8.14 -4.51 5.51
N THR A 122 -8.23 -3.82 6.64
CA THR A 122 -7.72 -2.45 6.79
C THR A 122 -6.26 -2.46 7.25
N PHE A 123 -5.61 -1.29 7.20
CA PHE A 123 -4.21 -1.16 7.57
C PHE A 123 -3.98 -1.23 9.09
N ASP A 124 -4.97 -0.86 9.90
CA ASP A 124 -5.00 -1.06 11.34
C ASP A 124 -5.15 -2.54 11.70
N GLU A 125 -6.06 -3.28 11.06
CA GLU A 125 -6.19 -4.74 11.22
C GLU A 125 -4.89 -5.47 10.80
N LEU A 126 -4.30 -5.06 9.68
CA LEU A 126 -3.02 -5.60 9.22
C LEU A 126 -1.90 -5.35 10.24
N ALA A 127 -1.89 -4.19 10.88
CA ALA A 127 -0.87 -3.85 11.88
C ALA A 127 -0.98 -4.71 13.14
N VAL A 128 -2.19 -5.13 13.51
CA VAL A 128 -2.40 -6.08 14.62
C VAL A 128 -1.97 -7.49 14.21
N ARG A 129 -2.36 -7.94 13.01
CA ARG A 129 -2.09 -9.31 12.52
C ARG A 129 -0.61 -9.54 12.17
N SER A 130 0.01 -8.58 11.51
CA SER A 130 1.38 -8.67 11.00
C SER A 130 2.15 -7.35 11.24
N PRO A 131 2.49 -6.99 12.51
CA PRO A 131 3.13 -5.72 12.86
C PRO A 131 4.51 -5.53 12.21
N ARG A 132 5.17 -6.64 11.81
CA ARG A 132 6.48 -6.65 11.13
C ARG A 132 6.37 -6.75 9.60
N GLY A 133 5.15 -6.95 9.06
CA GLY A 133 4.92 -7.19 7.64
C GLY A 133 5.21 -8.62 7.18
N GLU A 134 5.22 -9.59 8.10
CA GLU A 134 5.43 -11.00 7.80
C GLU A 134 4.30 -11.56 6.94
N ASN A 135 4.64 -12.45 6.00
CA ASN A 135 3.72 -13.06 5.04
C ASN A 135 2.89 -12.04 4.23
N THR A 136 3.45 -10.86 4.00
CA THR A 136 2.83 -9.84 3.14
C THR A 136 3.56 -9.71 1.80
N VAL A 137 2.83 -9.30 0.77
CA VAL A 137 3.38 -8.91 -0.52
C VAL A 137 2.92 -7.49 -0.81
N LEU A 138 3.88 -6.57 -0.84
CA LEU A 138 3.63 -5.18 -1.10
C LEU A 138 3.51 -4.95 -2.62
N LEU A 139 2.35 -4.52 -3.08
CA LEU A 139 2.06 -4.26 -4.49
C LEU A 139 1.83 -2.77 -4.75
N GLN A 140 2.04 -2.35 -5.99
CA GLN A 140 1.78 -0.99 -6.45
C GLN A 140 1.12 -1.07 -7.83
N GLY A 141 0.13 -0.20 -8.05
CA GLY A 141 -0.47 -0.05 -9.38
C GLY A 141 0.54 0.53 -10.37
N THR A 142 0.29 0.36 -11.66
CA THR A 142 1.08 1.04 -12.68
C THR A 142 0.77 2.52 -12.68
N LEU A 143 1.82 3.31 -12.50
CA LEU A 143 1.83 4.69 -12.97
C LEU A 143 1.99 4.59 -14.49
N GLN A 144 1.03 5.08 -15.28
CA GLN A 144 1.26 5.21 -16.71
C GLN A 144 2.49 6.10 -16.90
N PRO A 145 3.52 5.68 -17.67
CA PRO A 145 4.42 6.65 -18.26
C PRO A 145 3.55 7.52 -19.17
N GLU A 146 3.64 8.83 -19.02
CA GLU A 146 3.12 9.73 -20.05
C GLU A 146 3.80 9.32 -21.37
N LEU A 147 2.98 8.99 -22.37
CA LEU A 147 3.42 8.72 -23.75
C LEU A 147 3.96 10.00 -24.37
#